data_AF-A0A4S8L6F2-F1
#
_entry.id   AF-A0A4S8L6F2-F1
#
_cell.length_a   1.000
_cell.length_b   1.000
_cell.length_c   1.000
_cell.angle_alpha   90.00
_cell.angle_beta   90.00
_cell.angle_gamma   90.00
#
_symmetry.space_group_name_H-M   'P 1'
#
loop_
_entity.id
_entity.type
_entity.pdbx_description
1 polymer ?
#
loop_
_entity_poly.entity_id
_entity_poly.type
_entity_poly.pdbx_seq_one_letter_code
_entity_poly.pdbx_strand_id
1 'polypeptide(L)'
;MLPEHPHGLPFLPGPPGTDTTFNEVLLSGSWHNHFPGEIRIKLDLTNLVSFYDTSLVPSLVEVRFGKARLDHRVLGASEEDLARVMERLESVYRGSELRTPTGSESGGVDWTTLFHVIVDRYANRLEMSRGVTDEDKDDVYLARAKTVQTQLNAMLRPYILYSAVPSDSSKSKTWASPVYKLCATSHSRYISSSISMTPSENLLLNAIQETNREICRVITNMWVRGIVDGGLDKELSPHPRTGVEEGTKTDGDDDKGEDPNIPLKSLLTIWKTEITNLMSWLDWGVWLKCNPACSFRGDVLFAYLAVLWKRWRGEMRVGKTRSLRV
;
A
#
# COMPACT_ATOMS: atom_id res chain seq x y z
N MET A 1 21.26 28.35 26.07
CA MET A 1 21.98 27.17 25.55
C MET A 1 20.95 26.25 24.93
N LEU A 2 20.80 26.34 23.60
CA LEU A 2 19.98 25.45 22.77
C LEU A 2 20.96 24.54 22.00
N PRO A 3 20.65 23.26 21.74
CA PRO A 3 21.57 22.37 21.03
C PRO A 3 21.57 22.65 19.52
N GLU A 4 22.76 22.64 18.93
CA GLU A 4 23.03 22.84 17.51
C GLU A 4 22.69 21.59 16.66
N HIS A 5 22.12 21.81 15.47
CA HIS A 5 21.92 20.80 14.43
C HIS A 5 23.19 20.66 13.55
N PRO A 6 23.55 19.45 13.07
CA PRO A 6 24.88 19.17 12.53
C PRO A 6 25.06 19.49 11.03
N HIS A 7 24.43 20.54 10.52
CA HIS A 7 24.77 21.11 9.20
C HIS A 7 24.64 22.63 9.24
N GLY A 8 25.69 23.28 9.73
CA GLY A 8 25.81 24.73 9.84
C GLY A 8 26.01 25.42 8.50
N LEU A 9 24.92 25.81 7.84
CA LEU A 9 24.94 26.92 6.89
C LEU A 9 23.92 27.98 7.29
N PRO A 10 24.33 29.24 7.49
CA PRO A 10 23.39 30.33 7.71
C PRO A 10 22.56 30.56 6.43
N PHE A 11 21.25 30.69 6.58
CA PHE A 11 20.37 31.18 5.52
C PHE A 11 20.82 32.58 5.12
N LEU A 12 21.45 32.72 3.95
CA LEU A 12 21.65 34.02 3.33
C LEU A 12 20.33 34.42 2.64
N PRO A 13 19.77 35.62 2.92
CA PRO A 13 18.66 36.13 2.13
C PRO A 13 19.14 36.42 0.70
N GLY A 14 18.55 35.73 -0.27
CA GLY A 14 18.76 36.01 -1.68
C GLY A 14 18.18 37.39 -2.09
N PRO A 15 18.70 38.02 -3.15
CA PRO A 15 18.26 39.34 -3.57
C PRO A 15 16.79 39.32 -4.06
N PRO A 16 16.06 40.44 -3.95
CA PRO A 16 14.62 40.46 -4.18
C PRO A 16 14.32 40.46 -5.68
N GLY A 17 13.52 39.47 -6.12
CA GLY A 17 12.97 39.44 -7.47
C GLY A 17 12.70 38.03 -8.00
N THR A 18 11.45 37.59 -7.86
CA THR A 18 10.73 36.65 -8.75
C THR A 18 10.92 35.12 -8.67
N ASP A 19 11.61 34.55 -7.68
CA ASP A 19 11.59 33.08 -7.47
C ASP A 19 11.30 32.64 -6.01
N THR A 20 11.31 33.57 -5.06
CA THR A 20 11.11 33.25 -3.62
C THR A 20 9.65 32.97 -3.28
N THR A 21 8.71 33.73 -3.86
CA THR A 21 7.28 33.62 -3.54
C THR A 21 6.66 32.30 -3.97
N PHE A 22 7.02 31.77 -5.14
CA PHE A 22 6.49 30.48 -5.59
C PHE A 22 7.03 29.32 -4.74
N ASN A 23 8.32 29.35 -4.40
CA ASN A 23 8.94 28.35 -3.52
C ASN A 23 8.38 28.41 -2.09
N GLU A 24 8.12 29.60 -1.56
CA GLU A 24 7.47 29.80 -0.25
C GLU A 24 6.02 29.30 -0.24
N VAL A 25 5.26 29.53 -1.32
CA VAL A 25 3.89 28.99 -1.47
C VAL A 25 3.90 27.46 -1.52
N LEU A 26 4.84 26.88 -2.27
CA LEU A 26 5.01 25.42 -2.33
C LEU A 26 5.42 24.84 -0.97
N LEU A 27 6.36 25.49 -0.27
CA LEU A 27 6.81 25.07 1.05
C LEU A 27 5.64 25.12 2.04
N SER A 28 4.88 26.22 2.03
CA SER A 28 3.70 26.39 2.88
C SER A 28 2.63 25.34 2.59
N GLY A 29 2.42 24.98 1.32
CA GLY A 29 1.53 23.88 0.93
C GLY A 29 2.03 22.52 1.40
N SER A 30 3.36 22.30 1.39
CA SER A 30 3.96 21.04 1.79
C SER A 30 3.80 20.70 3.27
N TRP A 31 3.56 21.71 4.11
CA TRP A 31 3.34 21.54 5.56
C TRP A 31 2.13 20.65 5.88
N HIS A 32 1.19 20.50 4.93
CA HIS A 32 0.01 19.67 5.06
C HIS A 32 0.05 18.38 4.23
N ASN A 33 1.18 18.04 3.61
CA ASN A 33 1.31 16.86 2.74
C ASN A 33 1.26 15.52 3.50
N HIS A 34 1.53 15.53 4.81
CA HIS A 34 1.55 14.33 5.64
C HIS A 34 0.36 14.33 6.58
N PHE A 35 -0.17 13.14 6.87
CA PHE A 35 -1.21 12.95 7.87
C PHE A 35 -0.78 13.58 9.22
N PRO A 36 -1.65 14.31 9.93
CA PRO A 36 -3.09 14.46 9.67
C PRO A 36 -3.49 15.60 8.72
N GLY A 37 -2.52 16.26 8.06
CA GLY A 37 -2.78 17.30 7.07
C GLY A 37 -3.58 18.47 7.66
N GLU A 38 -4.59 18.93 6.91
CA GLU A 38 -5.55 19.93 7.38
C GLU A 38 -6.64 19.26 8.22
N ILE A 39 -6.60 19.48 9.54
CA ILE A 39 -7.50 18.85 10.51
C ILE A 39 -8.76 19.68 10.83
N ARG A 40 -8.80 20.96 10.41
CA ARG A 40 -9.96 21.83 10.66
C ARG A 40 -11.15 21.45 9.77
N ILE A 41 -10.91 20.81 8.64
CA ILE A 41 -11.92 20.32 7.72
C ILE A 41 -12.12 18.82 7.97
N LYS A 42 -13.25 18.45 8.57
CA LYS A 42 -13.62 17.04 8.77
C LYS A 42 -14.52 16.60 7.64
N LEU A 43 -14.08 15.58 6.89
CA LEU A 43 -14.87 14.96 5.85
C LEU A 43 -15.98 14.11 6.47
N ASP A 44 -17.22 14.29 5.98
CA ASP A 44 -18.33 13.41 6.32
C ASP A 44 -18.29 12.15 5.43
N LEU A 45 -17.61 11.11 5.93
CA LEU A 45 -17.49 9.83 5.23
C LEU A 45 -18.78 9.00 5.26
N THR A 46 -19.73 9.35 6.14
CA THR A 46 -20.99 8.61 6.29
C THR A 46 -21.94 8.84 5.12
N ASN A 47 -21.78 9.96 4.42
CA ASN A 47 -22.58 10.33 3.25
C ASN A 47 -21.74 10.54 1.99
N LEU A 48 -20.53 9.96 1.94
CA LEU A 48 -19.66 10.05 0.77
C LEU A 48 -20.34 9.47 -0.47
N VAL A 49 -20.31 10.21 -1.58
CA VAL A 49 -20.66 9.69 -2.91
C VAL A 49 -19.37 9.41 -3.68
N SER A 50 -19.19 8.17 -4.13
CA SER A 50 -17.94 7.73 -4.75
C SER A 50 -18.18 7.14 -6.14
N PHE A 51 -17.39 7.58 -7.12
CA PHE A 51 -17.34 6.96 -8.46
C PHE A 51 -16.59 5.61 -8.47
N TYR A 52 -16.13 5.14 -7.31
CA TYR A 52 -15.61 3.77 -7.13
C TYR A 52 -16.69 2.80 -6.64
N ASP A 53 -17.89 3.30 -6.33
CA ASP A 53 -19.03 2.44 -6.03
C ASP A 53 -19.53 1.77 -7.32
N THR A 54 -19.25 0.47 -7.45
CA THR A 54 -19.65 -0.33 -8.62
C THR A 54 -21.16 -0.55 -8.71
N SER A 55 -21.89 -0.35 -7.60
CA SER A 55 -23.35 -0.39 -7.61
C SER A 55 -23.96 0.89 -8.20
N LEU A 56 -23.28 2.03 -8.04
CA LEU A 56 -23.70 3.31 -8.61
C LEU A 56 -23.21 3.46 -10.05
N VAL A 57 -21.93 3.18 -10.31
CA VAL A 57 -21.25 3.49 -11.58
C VAL A 57 -20.53 2.25 -12.16
N PRO A 58 -21.26 1.20 -12.56
CA PRO A 58 -20.67 0.00 -13.13
C PRO A 58 -19.95 0.25 -14.46
N SER A 59 -20.37 1.23 -15.26
CA SER A 59 -19.77 1.51 -16.59
C SER A 59 -18.29 1.88 -16.52
N LEU A 60 -17.83 2.45 -15.39
CA LEU A 60 -16.44 2.85 -15.22
C LEU A 60 -15.49 1.68 -14.92
N VAL A 61 -16.01 0.49 -14.59
CA VAL A 61 -15.17 -0.68 -14.26
C VAL A 61 -14.33 -1.09 -15.47
N GLU A 62 -14.97 -1.28 -16.64
CA GLU A 62 -14.27 -1.66 -17.87
C GLU A 62 -13.31 -0.57 -18.35
N VAL A 63 -13.71 0.70 -18.23
CA VAL A 63 -12.90 1.85 -18.65
C VAL A 63 -11.62 1.98 -17.82
N ARG A 64 -11.64 1.54 -16.56
CA ARG A 64 -10.51 1.61 -15.63
C ARG A 64 -9.70 0.33 -15.57
N PHE A 65 -10.21 -0.77 -16.10
CA PHE A 65 -9.52 -2.06 -16.05
C PHE A 65 -8.12 -1.97 -16.69
N GLY A 66 -7.12 -2.48 -15.98
CA GLY A 66 -5.72 -2.49 -16.43
C GLY A 66 -5.03 -1.12 -16.45
N LYS A 67 -5.66 -0.05 -15.95
CA LYS A 67 -5.05 1.28 -15.84
C LYS A 67 -4.55 1.54 -14.41
N ALA A 68 -3.54 2.39 -14.28
CA ALA A 68 -3.11 2.87 -12.97
C ALA A 68 -4.18 3.78 -12.35
N ARG A 69 -4.21 3.90 -11.02
CA ARG A 69 -5.19 4.75 -10.31
C ARG A 69 -5.14 6.20 -10.76
N LEU A 70 -3.94 6.72 -11.06
CA LEU A 70 -3.74 8.07 -11.59
C LEU A 70 -4.31 8.26 -13.00
N ASP A 71 -4.56 7.18 -13.72
CA ASP A 71 -5.19 7.17 -15.04
C ASP A 71 -6.70 7.00 -14.99
N HIS A 72 -7.27 6.71 -13.83
CA HIS A 72 -8.72 6.64 -13.68
C HIS A 72 -9.33 8.01 -13.97
N ARG A 73 -10.30 8.01 -14.87
CA ARG A 73 -11.10 9.19 -15.21
C ARG A 73 -12.57 8.88 -14.98
N VAL A 74 -13.37 9.94 -14.91
CA VAL A 74 -14.83 9.85 -14.94
C VAL A 74 -15.34 9.82 -16.40
N LEU A 75 -14.50 10.23 -17.36
CA LEU A 75 -14.78 10.09 -18.78
C LEU A 75 -15.02 8.62 -19.13
N GLY A 76 -16.14 8.34 -19.80
CA GLY A 76 -16.61 7.00 -20.12
C GLY A 76 -17.73 6.48 -19.21
N ALA A 77 -18.14 7.24 -18.20
CA ALA A 77 -19.37 6.95 -17.45
C ALA A 77 -20.60 7.11 -18.35
N SER A 78 -21.55 6.19 -18.26
CA SER A 78 -22.81 6.30 -19.01
C SER A 78 -23.70 7.41 -18.45
N GLU A 79 -24.62 7.94 -19.27
CA GLU A 79 -25.56 8.99 -18.84
C GLU A 79 -26.47 8.49 -17.71
N GLU A 80 -26.84 7.20 -17.73
CA GLU A 80 -27.64 6.58 -16.68
C GLU A 80 -26.89 6.49 -15.36
N ASP A 81 -25.60 6.14 -15.40
CA ASP A 81 -24.76 6.10 -14.21
C ASP A 81 -24.59 7.51 -13.61
N LEU A 82 -24.37 8.51 -14.45
CA LEU A 82 -24.28 9.91 -14.02
C LEU A 82 -25.60 10.40 -13.40
N ALA A 83 -26.74 10.04 -13.99
CA ALA A 83 -28.05 10.36 -13.43
C ALA A 83 -28.24 9.75 -12.04
N ARG A 84 -27.87 8.47 -11.83
CA ARG A 84 -27.94 7.82 -10.51
C ARG A 84 -27.01 8.47 -9.49
N VAL A 85 -25.82 8.89 -9.90
CA VAL A 85 -24.89 9.62 -9.02
C VAL A 85 -25.49 10.96 -8.61
N MET A 86 -26.08 11.71 -9.55
CA MET A 86 -26.71 13.00 -9.25
C MET A 86 -27.93 12.84 -8.35
N GLU A 87 -28.78 11.84 -8.59
CA GLU A 87 -29.90 11.51 -7.71
C GLU A 87 -29.43 11.15 -6.29
N ARG A 88 -28.37 10.33 -6.18
CA ARG A 88 -27.77 9.99 -4.89
C ARG A 88 -27.21 11.22 -4.18
N LEU A 89 -26.56 12.12 -4.91
CA LEU A 89 -26.03 13.38 -4.38
C LEU A 89 -27.15 14.28 -3.88
N GLU A 90 -28.23 14.44 -4.64
CA GLU A 90 -29.41 15.21 -4.20
C GLU A 90 -30.06 14.62 -2.96
N SER A 91 -30.17 13.29 -2.89
CA SER A 91 -30.70 12.58 -1.72
C SER A 91 -29.85 12.84 -0.47
N VAL A 92 -28.52 12.78 -0.61
CA VAL A 92 -27.58 13.10 0.47
C VAL A 92 -27.71 14.55 0.91
N TYR A 93 -27.76 15.48 -0.05
CA TYR A 93 -27.85 16.91 0.23
C TYR A 93 -29.16 17.27 0.95
N ARG A 94 -30.32 16.82 0.44
CA ARG A 94 -31.63 17.01 1.09
C ARG A 94 -31.68 16.34 2.46
N GLY A 95 -31.10 15.14 2.60
CA GLY A 95 -31.01 14.43 3.87
C GLY A 95 -30.09 15.10 4.89
N SER A 96 -29.11 15.88 4.43
CA SER A 96 -28.23 16.69 5.28
C SER A 96 -28.93 17.94 5.81
N GLU A 97 -29.80 18.57 5.02
CA GLU A 97 -30.58 19.75 5.44
C GLU A 97 -31.56 19.42 6.58
N LEU A 98 -32.00 18.16 6.69
CA LEU A 98 -32.87 17.68 7.76
C LEU A 98 -32.12 17.23 9.03
N ARG A 99 -30.78 17.20 9.04
CA ARG A 99 -30.01 16.74 10.21
C ARG A 99 -29.77 17.87 11.21
N THR A 100 -30.22 17.67 12.44
CA THR A 100 -29.80 18.47 13.60
C THR A 100 -28.31 18.26 13.88
N PRO A 101 -27.58 19.28 14.41
CA PRO A 101 -26.15 19.19 14.72
C PRO A 101 -25.80 18.12 15.76
N THR A 102 -26.79 17.56 16.46
CA THR A 102 -26.64 16.34 17.24
C THR A 102 -26.73 15.13 16.32
N GLY A 103 -25.57 14.78 15.77
CA GLY A 103 -25.15 13.50 15.18
C GLY A 103 -26.26 12.53 14.75
N SER A 104 -26.44 12.41 13.43
CA SER A 104 -27.09 11.25 12.84
C SER A 104 -26.47 9.94 13.35
N GLU A 105 -27.33 8.97 13.64
CA GLU A 105 -27.07 7.60 14.09
C GLU A 105 -26.33 6.74 13.04
N SER A 106 -25.22 7.25 12.50
CA SER A 106 -24.34 6.52 11.58
C SER A 106 -23.10 6.07 12.34
N GLY A 107 -22.87 4.76 12.40
CA GLY A 107 -21.54 4.17 12.54
C GLY A 107 -20.80 4.33 13.87
N GLY A 108 -20.56 5.57 14.31
CA GLY A 108 -19.55 5.91 15.32
C GLY A 108 -18.11 5.54 14.91
N VAL A 109 -17.92 4.99 13.70
CA VAL A 109 -16.62 4.51 13.23
C VAL A 109 -15.85 5.68 12.63
N ASP A 110 -14.65 5.92 13.15
CA ASP A 110 -13.68 6.82 12.54
C ASP A 110 -13.00 6.12 11.36
N TRP A 111 -13.67 6.17 10.20
CA TRP A 111 -13.20 5.58 8.96
C TRP A 111 -11.84 6.14 8.51
N THR A 112 -11.62 7.45 8.70
CA THR A 112 -10.33 8.08 8.36
C THR A 112 -9.20 7.42 9.13
N THR A 113 -9.32 7.34 10.46
CA THR A 113 -8.32 6.68 11.29
C THR A 113 -8.13 5.22 10.89
N LEU A 114 -9.22 4.51 10.56
CA LEU A 114 -9.14 3.10 10.16
C LEU A 114 -8.33 2.87 8.87
N PHE A 115 -8.52 3.72 7.84
CA PHE A 115 -7.71 3.67 6.62
C PHE A 115 -6.23 3.92 6.92
N HIS A 116 -5.93 4.94 7.73
CA HIS A 116 -4.56 5.28 8.08
C HIS A 116 -3.86 4.15 8.84
N VAL A 117 -4.54 3.48 9.77
CA VAL A 117 -3.97 2.33 10.49
C VAL A 117 -3.51 1.22 9.54
N ILE A 118 -4.23 0.98 8.45
CA ILE A 118 -3.86 -0.03 7.45
C ILE A 118 -2.65 0.45 6.66
N VAL A 119 -2.66 1.70 6.18
CA VAL A 119 -1.54 2.28 5.43
C VAL A 119 -0.27 2.29 6.27
N ASP A 120 -0.32 2.83 7.49
CA ASP A 120 0.83 2.96 8.39
C ASP A 120 1.43 1.60 8.77
N ARG A 121 0.60 0.57 8.91
CA ARG A 121 1.04 -0.77 9.27
C ARG A 121 1.85 -1.44 8.16
N TYR A 122 1.46 -1.26 6.90
CA TYR A 122 1.98 -2.05 5.78
C TYR A 122 2.84 -1.26 4.80
N ALA A 123 2.58 0.02 4.55
CA ALA A 123 3.15 0.76 3.42
C ALA A 123 4.68 0.79 3.42
N ASN A 124 5.28 1.23 4.54
CA ASN A 124 6.73 1.37 4.65
C ASN A 124 7.44 0.00 4.68
N ARG A 125 6.81 -1.02 5.27
CA ARG A 125 7.40 -2.37 5.37
C ARG A 125 7.37 -3.10 4.03
N LEU A 126 6.32 -2.93 3.23
CA LEU A 126 6.25 -3.43 1.86
C LEU A 126 7.29 -2.75 0.97
N GLU A 127 7.43 -1.42 1.08
CA GLU A 127 8.45 -0.67 0.34
C GLU A 127 9.87 -1.09 0.71
N MET A 128 10.17 -1.24 2.02
CA MET A 128 11.46 -1.74 2.49
C MET A 128 11.73 -3.16 1.98
N SER A 129 10.73 -4.04 2.06
CA SER A 129 10.85 -5.42 1.58
C SER A 129 11.12 -5.47 0.08
N ARG A 130 10.45 -4.61 -0.72
CA ARG A 130 10.71 -4.47 -2.16
C ARG A 130 12.16 -4.07 -2.41
N GLY A 131 12.64 -3.03 -1.71
CA GLY A 131 14.02 -2.55 -1.84
C GLY A 131 15.04 -3.67 -1.60
N VAL A 132 14.87 -4.46 -0.53
CA VAL A 132 15.76 -5.58 -0.22
C VAL A 132 15.70 -6.69 -1.30
N THR A 133 14.51 -6.95 -1.85
CA THR A 133 14.36 -7.94 -2.94
C THR A 133 14.89 -7.45 -4.30
N ASP A 134 15.00 -6.15 -4.50
CA ASP A 134 15.50 -5.54 -5.74
C ASP A 134 17.02 -5.46 -5.83
N GLU A 135 17.75 -5.60 -4.74
CA GLU A 135 19.22 -5.56 -4.77
C GLU A 135 19.80 -6.70 -5.63
N ASP A 136 20.57 -6.39 -6.67
CA ASP A 136 21.24 -7.40 -7.52
C ASP A 136 22.65 -7.75 -7.00
N LYS A 137 22.76 -7.97 -5.69
CA LYS A 137 23.99 -8.46 -5.05
C LYS A 137 23.89 -9.97 -4.87
N ASP A 138 24.62 -10.69 -5.72
CA ASP A 138 24.58 -12.14 -5.85
C ASP A 138 25.24 -12.89 -4.66
N ASP A 139 25.97 -12.18 -3.79
CA ASP A 139 26.74 -12.75 -2.69
C ASP A 139 26.03 -12.72 -1.32
N VAL A 140 24.84 -12.11 -1.20
CA VAL A 140 24.18 -11.83 0.10
C VAL A 140 22.73 -12.34 0.18
N TYR A 141 22.38 -13.43 -0.53
CA TYR A 141 20.99 -13.92 -0.57
C TYR A 141 20.44 -14.31 0.80
N LEU A 142 21.22 -14.98 1.66
CA LEU A 142 20.75 -15.38 3.00
C LEU A 142 20.42 -14.18 3.89
N ALA A 143 21.29 -13.17 3.97
CA ALA A 143 21.03 -12.02 4.82
C ALA A 143 19.86 -11.17 4.30
N ARG A 144 19.70 -11.07 2.98
CA ARG A 144 18.52 -10.43 2.35
C ARG A 144 17.25 -11.20 2.68
N ALA A 145 17.26 -12.52 2.53
CA ALA A 145 16.12 -13.37 2.85
C ALA A 145 15.73 -13.27 4.34
N LYS A 146 16.71 -13.28 5.25
CA LYS A 146 16.50 -13.03 6.69
C LYS A 146 15.87 -11.66 6.95
N THR A 147 16.32 -10.62 6.24
CA THR A 147 15.79 -9.26 6.38
C THR A 147 14.33 -9.19 5.94
N VAL A 148 13.99 -9.73 4.77
CA VAL A 148 12.60 -9.78 4.29
C VAL A 148 11.73 -10.60 5.23
N GLN A 149 12.19 -11.79 5.64
CA GLN A 149 11.46 -12.64 6.59
C GLN A 149 11.20 -11.95 7.93
N THR A 150 12.16 -11.15 8.41
CA THR A 150 11.99 -10.33 9.62
C THR A 150 10.91 -9.28 9.45
N GLN A 151 10.84 -8.61 8.28
CA GLN A 151 9.78 -7.63 8.00
C GLN A 151 8.40 -8.30 7.90
N LEU A 152 8.31 -9.46 7.22
CA LEU A 152 7.08 -10.26 7.14
C LEU A 152 6.61 -10.68 8.54
N ASN A 153 7.53 -11.18 9.37
CA ASN A 153 7.25 -11.55 10.75
C ASN A 153 6.75 -10.34 11.56
N ALA A 154 7.39 -9.17 11.44
CA ALA A 154 6.97 -7.97 12.13
C ALA A 154 5.55 -7.52 11.74
N MET A 155 5.14 -7.67 10.47
CA MET A 155 3.78 -7.38 10.02
C MET A 155 2.75 -8.36 10.58
N LEU A 156 3.12 -9.64 10.71
CA LEU A 156 2.21 -10.70 11.16
C LEU A 156 2.22 -10.95 12.66
N ARG A 157 3.22 -10.47 13.40
CA ARG A 157 3.46 -10.83 14.80
C ARG A 157 2.23 -10.74 15.72
N PRO A 158 1.35 -9.73 15.61
CA PRO A 158 0.13 -9.67 16.43
C PRO A 158 -0.87 -10.81 16.17
N TYR A 159 -0.72 -11.54 15.06
CA TYR A 159 -1.64 -12.56 14.56
C TYR A 159 -1.05 -13.98 14.59
N ILE A 160 0.25 -14.11 14.86
CA ILE A 160 0.92 -15.41 14.96
C ILE A 160 0.49 -16.08 16.26
N LEU A 161 -0.22 -17.19 16.14
CA LEU A 161 -0.65 -18.01 17.27
C LEU A 161 0.49 -18.93 17.72
N TYR A 162 0.55 -19.24 19.01
CA TYR A 162 1.47 -20.26 19.53
C TYR A 162 1.29 -21.63 18.86
N SER A 163 0.06 -21.96 18.45
CA SER A 163 -0.26 -23.21 17.74
C SER A 163 0.08 -23.19 16.25
N ALA A 164 0.48 -22.05 15.68
CA ALA A 164 0.79 -21.93 14.26
C ALA A 164 2.24 -22.35 13.99
N VAL A 165 2.50 -23.66 14.14
CA VAL A 165 3.82 -24.27 13.95
C VAL A 165 3.80 -25.16 12.70
N PRO A 166 4.86 -25.14 11.88
CA PRO A 166 5.00 -26.08 10.77
C PRO A 166 4.94 -27.53 11.27
N SER A 167 4.15 -28.38 10.61
CA SER A 167 4.15 -29.82 10.90
C SER A 167 5.33 -30.47 10.16
N ASP A 168 6.20 -31.17 10.89
CA ASP A 168 7.42 -31.80 10.35
C ASP A 168 7.17 -32.86 9.26
N SER A 169 5.93 -33.34 9.12
CA SER A 169 5.58 -34.47 8.25
C SER A 169 4.98 -34.09 6.88
N SER A 170 4.75 -32.80 6.57
CA SER A 170 4.22 -32.43 5.26
C SER A 170 4.59 -31.01 4.84
N LYS A 171 4.78 -30.78 3.52
CA LYS A 171 4.81 -29.44 2.89
C LYS A 171 3.47 -28.67 3.03
N SER A 172 2.56 -29.14 3.90
CA SER A 172 1.26 -28.55 4.11
C SER A 172 1.41 -27.17 4.74
N LYS A 173 0.79 -26.18 4.11
CA LYS A 173 0.77 -24.78 4.54
C LYS A 173 -0.46 -24.44 5.39
N THR A 174 -1.26 -25.44 5.79
CA THR A 174 -2.56 -25.26 6.46
C THR A 174 -2.45 -24.69 7.87
N TRP A 175 -1.34 -24.94 8.57
CA TRP A 175 -1.05 -24.44 9.91
C TRP A 175 -1.04 -22.90 10.00
N ALA A 176 -0.80 -22.21 8.88
CA ALA A 176 -0.81 -20.75 8.79
C ALA A 176 -2.22 -20.16 8.51
N SER A 177 -3.22 -20.99 8.21
CA SER A 177 -4.59 -20.53 7.92
C SER A 177 -5.19 -19.68 9.07
N PRO A 178 -5.03 -20.04 10.36
CA PRO A 178 -5.51 -19.21 11.46
C PRO A 178 -4.83 -17.83 11.49
N VAL A 179 -3.52 -17.76 11.20
CA VAL A 179 -2.75 -16.50 11.15
C VAL A 179 -3.30 -15.57 10.06
N TYR A 180 -3.53 -16.12 8.86
CA TYR A 180 -4.17 -15.38 7.78
C TYR A 180 -5.56 -14.86 8.19
N LYS A 181 -6.41 -15.71 8.77
CA LYS A 181 -7.78 -15.32 9.17
C LYS A 181 -7.77 -14.20 10.21
N LEU A 182 -6.89 -14.26 11.19
CA LEU A 182 -6.74 -13.23 12.21
C LEU A 182 -6.22 -11.92 11.62
N CYS A 183 -5.19 -11.99 10.77
CA CYS A 183 -4.66 -10.83 10.05
C CYS A 183 -5.77 -10.15 9.22
N ALA A 184 -6.48 -10.92 8.40
CA ALA A 184 -7.45 -10.43 7.43
C ALA A 184 -8.71 -9.82 8.07
N THR A 185 -9.06 -10.20 9.30
CA THR A 185 -10.28 -9.73 9.99
C THR A 185 -10.01 -8.79 11.16
N SER A 186 -8.75 -8.57 11.52
CA SER A 186 -8.30 -7.76 12.67
C SER A 186 -8.99 -6.39 12.80
N HIS A 187 -9.18 -5.71 11.67
CA HIS A 187 -9.71 -4.33 11.61
C HIS A 187 -11.22 -4.24 11.36
N SER A 188 -11.89 -5.34 11.02
CA SER A 188 -13.29 -5.32 10.53
C SER A 188 -14.25 -6.24 11.29
N ARG A 189 -13.73 -7.17 12.10
CA ARG A 189 -14.52 -8.22 12.77
C ARG A 189 -15.69 -7.68 13.59
N TYR A 190 -15.46 -6.62 14.37
CA TYR A 190 -16.49 -6.06 15.27
C TYR A 190 -17.41 -5.06 14.57
N ILE A 191 -16.94 -4.41 13.49
CA ILE A 191 -17.70 -3.40 12.75
C ILE A 191 -18.86 -4.07 12.00
N SER A 192 -18.57 -5.17 11.32
CA SER A 192 -19.52 -5.91 10.48
C SER A 192 -20.71 -6.51 11.24
N SER A 193 -20.62 -6.64 12.57
CA SER A 193 -21.61 -7.35 13.40
C SER A 193 -22.41 -6.44 14.34
N SER A 194 -21.98 -5.20 14.56
CA SER A 194 -22.44 -4.42 15.71
C SER A 194 -23.19 -3.14 15.36
N ILE A 195 -23.17 -2.69 14.09
CA ILE A 195 -23.58 -1.33 13.74
C ILE A 195 -24.42 -1.31 12.46
N SER A 196 -25.51 -0.53 12.46
CA SER A 196 -26.24 -0.17 11.25
C SER A 196 -25.43 0.84 10.45
N MET A 197 -25.15 0.54 9.19
CA MET A 197 -24.25 1.33 8.34
C MET A 197 -25.00 1.95 7.17
N THR A 198 -24.62 3.17 6.79
CA THR A 198 -25.09 3.77 5.54
C THR A 198 -24.53 3.01 4.32
N PRO A 199 -25.08 3.21 3.11
CA PRO A 199 -24.48 2.64 1.89
C PRO A 199 -23.00 3.02 1.71
N SER A 200 -22.65 4.27 2.03
CA SER A 200 -21.29 4.79 1.93
C SER A 200 -20.37 4.12 2.95
N GLU A 201 -20.82 3.92 4.19
CA GLU A 201 -20.05 3.20 5.21
C GLU A 201 -19.83 1.73 4.86
N ASN A 202 -20.84 1.07 4.30
CA ASN A 202 -20.70 -0.30 3.79
C ASN A 202 -19.67 -0.38 2.65
N LEU A 203 -19.65 0.59 1.75
CA LEU A 203 -18.64 0.68 0.69
C LEU A 203 -17.22 0.80 1.28
N LEU A 204 -17.04 1.67 2.28
CA LEU A 204 -15.74 1.85 2.95
C LEU A 204 -15.32 0.58 3.70
N LEU A 205 -16.25 -0.07 4.41
CA LEU A 205 -15.99 -1.33 5.10
C LEU A 205 -15.56 -2.42 4.12
N ASN A 206 -16.27 -2.59 3.00
CA ASN A 206 -15.94 -3.59 1.99
C ASN A 206 -14.54 -3.33 1.41
N ALA A 207 -14.23 -2.08 1.07
CA ALA A 207 -12.90 -1.71 0.58
C ALA A 207 -11.78 -2.08 1.58
N ILE A 208 -12.01 -1.83 2.88
CA ILE A 208 -11.07 -2.20 3.95
C ILE A 208 -10.93 -3.72 4.06
N GLN A 209 -12.05 -4.45 4.05
CA GLN A 209 -12.05 -5.91 4.17
C GLN A 209 -11.30 -6.55 3.00
N GLU A 210 -11.54 -6.10 1.77
CA GLU A 210 -10.88 -6.62 0.58
C GLU A 210 -9.38 -6.30 0.57
N THR A 211 -9.03 -5.04 0.85
CA THR A 211 -7.63 -4.59 0.93
C THR A 211 -6.85 -5.38 1.98
N ASN A 212 -7.41 -5.51 3.19
CA ASN A 212 -6.73 -6.22 4.28
C ASN A 212 -6.65 -7.73 4.03
N ARG A 213 -7.67 -8.35 3.40
CA ARG A 213 -7.61 -9.76 2.96
C ARG A 213 -6.48 -9.97 1.96
N GLU A 214 -6.36 -9.11 0.96
CA GLU A 214 -5.35 -9.26 -0.09
C GLU A 214 -3.93 -9.06 0.46
N ILE A 215 -3.71 -8.03 1.26
CA ILE A 215 -2.44 -7.80 1.97
C ILE A 215 -2.06 -9.02 2.82
N CYS A 216 -2.98 -9.48 3.68
CA CYS A 216 -2.72 -10.61 4.56
C CYS A 216 -2.51 -11.92 3.78
N ARG A 217 -3.19 -12.11 2.65
CA ARG A 217 -3.02 -13.29 1.78
C ARG A 217 -1.59 -13.35 1.26
N VAL A 218 -1.10 -12.26 0.69
CA VAL A 218 0.25 -12.18 0.12
C VAL A 218 1.32 -12.29 1.21
N ILE A 219 1.23 -11.47 2.26
CA ILE A 219 2.23 -11.47 3.35
C ILE A 219 2.30 -12.84 4.04
N THR A 220 1.16 -13.47 4.34
CA THR A 220 1.14 -14.79 4.98
C THR A 220 1.73 -15.86 4.07
N ASN A 221 1.38 -15.86 2.78
CA ASN A 221 1.94 -16.81 1.81
C ASN A 221 3.47 -16.65 1.69
N MET A 222 3.96 -15.41 1.59
CA MET A 222 5.39 -15.12 1.56
C MET A 222 6.10 -15.61 2.82
N TRP A 223 5.54 -15.30 3.99
CA TRP A 223 6.08 -15.70 5.29
C TRP A 223 6.19 -17.23 5.43
N VAL A 224 5.13 -17.96 5.02
CA VAL A 224 5.12 -19.42 5.05
C VAL A 224 6.16 -20.00 4.08
N ARG A 225 6.31 -19.43 2.87
CA ARG A 225 7.36 -19.87 1.93
C ARG A 225 8.75 -19.66 2.52
N GLY A 226 9.01 -18.57 3.23
CA GLY A 226 10.29 -18.37 3.91
C GLY A 226 10.61 -19.40 4.97
N ILE A 227 9.58 -19.89 5.67
CA ILE A 227 9.72 -20.94 6.68
C ILE A 227 9.90 -22.32 6.04
N VAL A 228 8.99 -22.70 5.14
CA VAL A 228 8.92 -24.06 4.56
C VAL A 228 9.96 -24.27 3.46
N ASP A 229 10.09 -23.30 2.55
CA ASP A 229 10.94 -23.42 1.37
C ASP A 229 12.34 -22.83 1.63
N GLY A 230 12.45 -21.80 2.49
CA GLY A 230 13.71 -21.12 2.83
C GLY A 230 14.38 -21.57 4.14
N GLY A 231 13.71 -22.37 4.98
CA GLY A 231 14.26 -22.84 6.25
C GLY A 231 14.59 -21.73 7.27
N LEU A 232 14.09 -20.50 7.07
CA LEU A 232 14.53 -19.31 7.78
C LEU A 232 14.09 -19.25 9.26
N ASP A 233 13.17 -20.13 9.68
CA ASP A 233 12.66 -20.19 11.06
C ASP A 233 13.71 -20.69 12.07
N LYS A 234 14.57 -21.63 11.63
CA LYS A 234 15.66 -22.18 12.44
C LYS A 234 16.71 -21.11 12.79
N GLU A 235 16.87 -20.13 11.91
CA GLU A 235 17.84 -19.05 12.00
C GLU A 235 17.31 -17.81 12.76
N LEU A 236 15.99 -17.69 12.92
CA LEU A 236 15.32 -16.57 13.58
C LEU A 236 14.86 -16.91 15.01
N SER A 237 14.97 -18.17 15.42
CA SER A 237 14.68 -18.62 16.78
C SER A 237 15.83 -18.25 17.74
N PRO A 238 15.57 -17.57 18.88
CA PRO A 238 16.60 -17.21 19.86
C PRO A 238 17.20 -18.41 20.60
N HIS A 239 16.71 -19.62 20.39
CA HIS A 239 17.20 -20.84 21.02
C HIS A 239 17.65 -21.78 19.91
N PRO A 240 18.96 -22.10 19.84
CA PRO A 240 19.38 -23.26 19.08
C PRO A 240 18.58 -24.44 19.62
N ARG A 241 17.85 -25.15 18.77
CA ARG A 241 17.42 -26.50 19.13
C ARG A 241 18.71 -27.31 19.26
N THR A 242 19.26 -27.35 20.47
CA THR A 242 20.37 -28.23 20.83
C THR A 242 19.85 -29.65 20.76
N GLY A 243 19.93 -30.20 19.56
CA GLY A 243 19.88 -31.61 19.25
C GLY A 243 21.01 -31.84 18.25
N VAL A 244 22.18 -32.16 18.81
CA VAL A 244 23.31 -32.88 18.20
C VAL A 244 22.79 -33.78 17.05
N GLU A 245 23.32 -33.68 15.82
CA GLU A 245 24.54 -34.39 15.43
C GLU A 245 25.49 -33.53 14.58
N GLU A 246 26.63 -33.26 15.20
CA GLU A 246 27.88 -32.93 14.54
C GLU A 246 28.50 -34.24 14.03
N GLY A 247 28.65 -34.36 12.70
CA GLY A 247 29.63 -35.25 12.07
C GLY A 247 29.16 -36.61 11.58
N THR A 248 28.85 -36.69 10.28
CA THR A 248 29.38 -37.77 9.45
C THR A 248 29.76 -37.20 8.08
N LYS A 249 31.06 -37.00 7.86
CA LYS A 249 31.61 -36.92 6.50
C LYS A 249 31.52 -38.33 5.92
N THR A 250 30.60 -38.54 4.99
CA THR A 250 30.69 -39.66 4.05
C THR A 250 31.36 -39.13 2.80
N ASP A 251 32.65 -39.42 2.69
CA ASP A 251 33.40 -39.35 1.43
C ASP A 251 32.79 -40.37 0.46
N GLY A 252 32.35 -39.94 -0.73
CA GLY A 252 31.94 -40.85 -1.79
C GLY A 252 30.90 -40.30 -2.77
N ASP A 253 31.39 -40.00 -3.97
CA ASP A 253 30.73 -40.09 -5.27
C ASP A 253 29.79 -38.96 -5.76
N ASP A 254 30.32 -38.26 -6.78
CA ASP A 254 29.64 -37.72 -7.97
C ASP A 254 28.23 -37.15 -7.76
N ASP A 255 28.14 -35.93 -7.24
CA ASP A 255 26.92 -35.14 -7.36
C ASP A 255 27.19 -33.74 -7.91
N LYS A 256 26.36 -33.35 -8.87
CA LYS A 256 26.45 -32.05 -9.54
C LYS A 256 26.29 -30.97 -8.47
N GLY A 257 27.36 -30.20 -8.22
CA GLY A 257 27.37 -29.11 -7.26
C GLY A 257 26.27 -28.08 -7.53
N GLU A 258 25.11 -28.31 -6.94
CA GLU A 258 24.00 -27.37 -6.91
C GLU A 258 24.39 -26.30 -5.89
N ASP A 259 24.61 -25.07 -6.35
CA ASP A 259 24.95 -23.94 -5.50
C ASP A 259 23.92 -23.84 -4.37
N PRO A 260 24.33 -23.91 -3.09
CA PRO A 260 23.42 -23.91 -1.93
C PRO A 260 22.56 -22.63 -1.86
N ASN A 261 22.86 -21.61 -2.67
CA ASN A 261 22.09 -20.38 -2.76
C ASN A 261 20.96 -20.39 -3.80
N ILE A 262 20.88 -21.39 -4.69
CA ILE A 262 19.83 -21.49 -5.73
C ILE A 262 18.41 -21.45 -5.12
N PRO A 263 18.10 -22.16 -4.01
CA PRO A 263 16.78 -22.08 -3.37
C PRO A 263 16.44 -20.68 -2.86
N LEU A 264 17.41 -19.96 -2.28
CA LEU A 264 17.22 -18.62 -1.73
C LEU A 264 17.06 -17.55 -2.82
N LYS A 265 17.82 -17.67 -3.92
CA LYS A 265 17.68 -16.80 -5.09
C LYS A 265 16.28 -16.93 -5.70
N SER A 266 15.79 -18.16 -5.86
CA SER A 266 14.43 -18.44 -6.35
C SER A 266 13.37 -17.85 -5.41
N LEU A 267 13.52 -18.04 -4.10
CA LEU A 267 12.62 -17.49 -3.08
C LEU A 267 12.56 -15.94 -3.14
N LEU A 268 13.70 -15.26 -3.23
CA LEU A 268 13.76 -13.80 -3.34
C LEU A 268 13.11 -13.30 -4.63
N THR A 269 13.27 -14.01 -5.74
CA THR A 269 12.64 -13.69 -7.03
C THR A 269 11.11 -13.81 -6.95
N ILE A 270 10.62 -14.86 -6.28
CA ILE A 270 9.19 -15.03 -6.01
C ILE A 270 8.68 -13.89 -5.13
N TRP A 271 9.36 -13.58 -4.03
CA TRP A 271 8.98 -12.49 -3.13
C TRP A 271 8.98 -11.12 -3.79
N LYS A 272 9.97 -10.84 -4.64
CA LYS A 272 10.00 -9.63 -5.49
C LYS A 272 8.73 -9.51 -6.32
N THR A 273 8.35 -10.60 -6.99
CA THR A 273 7.16 -10.64 -7.85
C THR A 273 5.88 -10.43 -7.05
N GLU A 274 5.72 -11.14 -5.93
CA GLU A 274 4.54 -11.03 -5.06
C GLU A 274 4.40 -9.63 -4.45
N ILE A 275 5.49 -9.03 -3.94
CA ILE A 275 5.47 -7.66 -3.40
C ILE A 275 5.17 -6.65 -4.51
N THR A 276 5.80 -6.78 -5.68
CA THR A 276 5.58 -5.85 -6.79
C THR A 276 4.14 -5.90 -7.27
N ASN A 277 3.57 -7.11 -7.40
CA ASN A 277 2.17 -7.28 -7.78
C ASN A 277 1.22 -6.71 -6.72
N LEU A 278 1.46 -6.97 -5.44
CA LEU A 278 0.65 -6.41 -4.35
C LEU A 278 0.72 -4.88 -4.32
N MET A 279 1.92 -4.30 -4.39
CA MET A 279 2.09 -2.85 -4.38
C MET A 279 1.47 -2.20 -5.61
N SER A 280 1.57 -2.83 -6.78
CA SER A 280 0.88 -2.38 -8.00
C SER A 280 -0.64 -2.44 -7.87
N TRP A 281 -1.17 -3.52 -7.26
CA TRP A 281 -2.60 -3.67 -7.00
C TRP A 281 -3.14 -2.64 -5.99
N LEU A 282 -2.38 -2.36 -4.93
CA LEU A 282 -2.73 -1.37 -3.92
C LEU A 282 -2.65 0.07 -4.45
N ASP A 283 -1.64 0.37 -5.28
CA ASP A 283 -1.38 1.68 -5.90
C ASP A 283 -1.53 2.87 -4.94
N TRP A 284 -1.01 2.71 -3.72
CA TRP A 284 -1.12 3.71 -2.66
C TRP A 284 -0.30 4.96 -2.98
N GLY A 285 -0.92 6.12 -2.77
CA GLY A 285 -0.28 7.42 -3.02
C GLY A 285 1.00 7.66 -2.23
N VAL A 286 1.17 7.00 -1.08
CA VAL A 286 2.38 7.11 -0.24
C VAL A 286 3.66 6.63 -0.95
N TRP A 287 3.54 5.78 -1.98
CA TRP A 287 4.69 5.31 -2.76
C TRP A 287 4.99 6.19 -3.98
N LEU A 288 4.15 7.18 -4.28
CA LEU A 288 4.42 8.18 -5.31
C LEU A 288 5.42 9.21 -4.78
N LYS A 289 6.70 8.84 -4.86
CA LYS A 289 7.83 9.66 -4.41
C LYS A 289 8.71 10.05 -5.60
N CYS A 290 9.37 11.19 -5.50
CA CYS A 290 10.48 11.51 -6.40
C CYS A 290 11.66 10.58 -6.10
N ASN A 291 12.36 10.11 -7.13
CA ASN A 291 13.66 9.43 -6.96
C ASN A 291 14.71 10.05 -7.90
N PRO A 292 15.75 10.73 -7.38
CA PRO A 292 16.03 11.00 -5.96
C PRO A 292 14.94 11.87 -5.30
N ALA A 293 14.90 11.85 -3.96
CA ALA A 293 13.99 12.73 -3.21
C ALA A 293 14.13 14.16 -3.74
N CYS A 294 13.00 14.76 -4.12
CA CYS A 294 12.99 16.07 -4.77
C CYS A 294 13.78 17.06 -3.92
N SER A 295 14.85 17.62 -4.47
CA SER A 295 15.63 18.64 -3.77
C SER A 295 14.82 19.94 -3.73
N PHE A 296 15.00 20.73 -2.66
CA PHE A 296 14.30 22.01 -2.46
C PHE A 296 14.52 23.01 -3.62
N ARG A 297 15.54 22.80 -4.45
CA ARG A 297 15.73 23.57 -5.70
C ARG A 297 14.79 23.05 -6.78
N GLY A 298 13.54 23.50 -6.77
CA GLY A 298 12.62 23.44 -7.92
C GLY A 298 12.18 22.04 -8.41
N ASP A 299 12.74 20.94 -7.89
CA ASP A 299 12.46 19.58 -8.39
C ASP A 299 11.09 19.04 -7.94
N VAL A 300 10.54 19.58 -6.85
CA VAL A 300 9.22 19.21 -6.31
C VAL A 300 8.12 19.44 -7.35
N LEU A 301 8.29 20.47 -8.18
CA LEU A 301 7.38 20.79 -9.27
C LEU A 301 7.55 19.80 -10.44
N PHE A 302 8.77 19.33 -10.71
CA PHE A 302 9.03 18.46 -11.86
C PHE A 302 8.42 17.07 -11.71
N ALA A 303 8.26 16.49 -10.52
CA ALA A 303 7.61 15.17 -10.43
C ALA A 303 6.10 15.25 -10.75
N TYR A 304 5.37 16.16 -10.09
CA TYR A 304 3.92 16.33 -10.32
C TYR A 304 3.61 16.99 -11.67
N LEU A 305 4.35 18.04 -12.06
CA LEU A 305 4.17 18.66 -13.38
C LEU A 305 4.77 17.85 -14.51
N ALA A 306 5.84 17.05 -14.37
CA ALA A 306 6.28 16.22 -15.50
C ALA A 306 5.31 15.07 -15.78
N VAL A 307 4.65 14.52 -14.76
CA VAL A 307 3.54 13.56 -14.95
C VAL A 307 2.36 14.24 -15.65
N LEU A 308 1.97 15.45 -15.23
CA LEU A 308 0.90 16.22 -15.87
C LEU A 308 1.28 16.74 -17.27
N TRP A 309 2.54 17.13 -17.52
CA TRP A 309 3.05 17.70 -18.77
C TRP A 309 3.32 16.62 -19.83
N LYS A 310 3.93 15.48 -19.46
CA LYS A 310 4.05 14.33 -20.39
C LYS A 310 2.67 13.86 -20.81
N ARG A 311 1.68 13.94 -19.91
CA ARG A 311 0.29 13.58 -20.16
C ARG A 311 -0.45 14.58 -21.07
N TRP A 312 -0.32 15.88 -20.84
CA TRP A 312 -0.88 16.92 -21.71
C TRP A 312 -0.28 16.89 -23.13
N ARG A 313 1.01 16.55 -23.26
CA ARG A 313 1.68 16.38 -24.57
C ARG A 313 1.25 15.10 -25.32
N GLY A 314 0.67 14.11 -24.63
CA GLY A 314 0.09 12.91 -25.22
C GLY A 314 -1.28 13.17 -25.84
N GLU A 315 -2.12 13.99 -25.19
CA GLU A 315 -3.44 14.40 -25.70
C GLU A 315 -3.34 15.21 -27.01
N MET A 316 -2.31 16.06 -27.17
CA MET A 316 -2.09 16.79 -28.43
C MET A 316 -1.63 15.93 -29.61
N ARG A 317 -1.18 14.68 -29.40
CA ARG A 317 -0.77 13.79 -30.51
C ARG A 317 -1.89 12.88 -31.01
N VAL A 318 -2.96 12.68 -30.25
CA VAL A 318 -4.11 11.86 -30.66
C VAL A 318 -5.24 12.70 -31.27
N GLY A 319 -5.23 14.02 -31.05
CA GLY A 319 -6.22 14.96 -31.60
C GLY A 319 -5.79 15.69 -32.87
N LYS A 320 -5.43 14.99 -33.97
CA LYS A 320 -5.31 15.64 -35.29
C LYS A 320 -5.54 14.68 -36.46
N THR A 321 -6.81 14.46 -36.81
CA THR A 321 -7.34 14.49 -38.19
C THR A 321 -8.81 14.07 -38.22
N ARG A 322 -9.72 15.04 -38.16
CA ARG A 322 -10.93 15.02 -39.00
C ARG A 322 -11.21 16.46 -39.42
N SER A 323 -10.66 16.81 -40.58
CA SER A 323 -11.03 18.03 -41.30
C SER A 323 -12.43 17.79 -41.87
N LEU A 324 -13.40 18.54 -41.35
CA LEU A 324 -14.69 18.77 -41.98
C LEU A 324 -14.41 19.44 -43.34
N ARG A 325 -14.81 18.78 -44.42
CA ARG A 325 -14.99 19.42 -45.72
C ARG A 325 -16.48 19.43 -46.00
N VAL A 326 -17.02 20.64 -46.14
CA VAL A 326 -18.31 20.94 -46.76
C VAL A 326 -18.33 20.38 -48.17
#